data_AF-A0A381ZPZ6-F1
#
_entry.id   AF-A0A381ZPZ6-F1
#
_cell.length_a   1.000
_cell.length_b   1.000
_cell.length_c   1.000
_cell.angle_alpha   90.00
_cell.angle_beta   90.00
_cell.angle_gamma   90.00
#
_symmetry.space_group_name_H-M   'P 1'
#
loop_
_entity.id
_entity.type
_entity.pdbx_description
1 polymer ?
#
loop_
_entity_poly.entity_id
_entity_poly.type
_entity_poly.pdbx_seq_one_letter_code
_entity_poly.pdbx_strand_id
1 'polypeptide(L)'
;VNTAAPSAERAERYPSSVALHRRPVRSTIEAAAISELARRTLRSKGVVIRHHNPAALDIDNLSVKITDLAPGVLLGVVGEISNSKGIVIDIMNSPGGVLSNEEPGDHRVVWIPGDCTSIWNRFTDTVLRLAAAGYPGCVGCAGPAAEVPWDEEVSRQRLR
;
A
#
# COMPACT_ATOMS: atom_id res chain seq x y z
N VAL A 1 28.03 51.63 35.24
CA VAL A 1 27.69 50.22 35.56
C VAL A 1 26.27 50.00 35.09
N ASN A 2 26.08 49.48 33.87
CA ASN A 2 24.76 49.15 33.31
C ASN A 2 24.69 47.63 33.18
N THR A 3 23.90 47.00 34.04
CA THR A 3 23.66 45.56 34.03
C THR A 3 22.32 45.31 33.35
N ALA A 4 22.34 44.81 32.11
CA ALA A 4 21.15 44.32 31.43
C ALA A 4 20.97 42.83 31.76
N ALA A 5 19.82 42.47 32.34
CA ALA A 5 19.41 41.09 32.55
C ALA A 5 18.93 40.46 31.23
N PRO A 6 19.20 39.16 30.97
CA PRO A 6 18.63 38.49 29.81
C PRO A 6 17.19 38.02 30.11
N SER A 7 16.23 38.45 29.29
CA SER A 7 14.85 37.93 29.31
C SER A 7 14.84 36.47 28.87
N ALA A 8 14.36 35.60 29.75
CA ALA A 8 14.10 34.19 29.48
C ALA A 8 12.77 34.03 28.73
N GLU A 9 12.80 34.12 27.39
CA GLU A 9 11.64 33.76 26.56
C GLU A 9 11.63 32.24 26.38
N ARG A 10 10.92 31.57 27.28
CA ARG A 10 10.60 30.14 27.23
C ARG A 10 9.60 29.94 26.09
N ALA A 11 10.07 29.55 24.91
CA ALA A 11 9.20 29.12 23.83
C ALA A 11 8.40 27.89 24.28
N GLU A 12 7.13 28.09 24.63
CA GLU A 12 6.16 27.03 24.81
C GLU A 12 5.95 26.33 23.47
N ARG A 13 6.69 25.23 23.25
CA ARG A 13 6.43 24.33 22.13
C ARG A 13 5.10 23.64 22.39
N TYR A 14 4.10 23.99 21.60
CA TYR A 14 2.85 23.24 21.50
C TYR A 14 3.17 21.78 21.10
N PRO A 15 2.73 20.77 21.88
CA PRO A 15 2.93 19.39 21.50
C PRO A 15 1.94 19.04 20.38
N SER A 16 2.45 18.82 19.16
CA SER A 16 1.70 18.24 18.05
C SER A 16 1.49 16.74 18.28
N SER A 17 0.66 16.41 19.27
CA SER A 17 0.21 15.06 19.54
C SER A 17 -1.12 14.80 18.83
N VAL A 18 -1.08 14.62 17.50
CA VAL A 18 -2.14 13.85 16.83
C VAL A 18 -1.75 12.38 16.94
N ALA A 19 -1.88 11.83 18.14
CA ALA A 19 -1.88 10.39 18.32
C ALA A 19 -3.20 9.87 17.74
N LEU A 20 -3.25 9.72 16.42
CA LEU A 20 -4.26 8.88 15.78
C LEU A 20 -4.16 7.52 16.46
N HIS A 21 -5.22 7.16 17.16
CA HIS A 21 -5.35 5.87 17.83
C HIS A 21 -5.30 4.79 16.74
N ARG A 22 -4.09 4.33 16.42
CA ARG A 22 -3.86 3.23 15.48
C ARG A 22 -4.40 2.00 16.17
N ARG A 23 -5.62 1.61 15.82
CA ARG A 23 -6.11 0.27 16.11
C ARG A 23 -5.10 -0.70 15.51
N PRO A 24 -4.45 -1.58 16.30
CA PRO A 24 -3.63 -2.63 15.74
C PRO A 24 -4.56 -3.50 14.91
N VAL A 25 -4.40 -3.45 13.59
CA VAL A 25 -5.01 -4.43 12.71
C VAL A 25 -4.42 -5.76 13.13
N ARG A 26 -5.22 -6.65 13.72
CA ARG A 26 -4.83 -8.06 13.83
C ARG A 26 -4.51 -8.49 12.39
N SER A 27 -3.24 -8.74 12.10
CA SER A 27 -2.81 -9.07 10.76
C SER A 27 -3.38 -10.44 10.42
N THR A 28 -4.51 -10.47 9.73
CA THR A 28 -4.93 -11.67 9.02
C THR A 28 -3.86 -11.98 7.97
N ILE A 29 -3.71 -13.25 7.59
CA ILE A 29 -2.75 -13.65 6.55
C ILE A 29 -3.03 -12.88 5.25
N GLU A 30 -4.30 -12.71 4.92
CA GLU A 30 -4.76 -11.88 3.81
C GLU A 30 -4.28 -10.42 3.93
N ALA A 31 -4.35 -9.81 5.12
CA ALA A 31 -3.86 -8.45 5.32
C ALA A 31 -2.34 -8.33 5.09
N ALA A 32 -1.56 -9.38 5.38
CA ALA A 32 -0.14 -9.42 5.08
C ALA A 32 0.12 -9.47 3.56
N ALA A 33 -0.63 -10.31 2.82
CA ALA A 33 -0.54 -10.39 1.37
C ALA A 33 -0.94 -9.06 0.68
N ILE A 34 -2.04 -8.45 1.12
CA ILE A 34 -2.46 -7.13 0.66
C ILE A 34 -1.37 -6.08 0.92
N SER A 35 -0.78 -6.10 2.12
CA SER A 35 0.27 -5.14 2.49
C SER A 35 1.55 -5.34 1.67
N GLU A 36 1.94 -6.58 1.36
CA GLU A 36 3.05 -6.85 0.44
C GLU A 36 2.77 -6.29 -0.95
N LEU A 37 1.60 -6.59 -1.51
CA LEU A 37 1.25 -6.12 -2.85
C LEU A 37 1.25 -4.59 -2.91
N ALA A 38 0.63 -3.92 -1.93
CA ALA A 38 0.61 -2.46 -1.83
C ALA A 38 2.03 -1.86 -1.74
N ARG A 39 2.94 -2.53 -1.00
CA ARG A 39 4.35 -2.14 -0.90
C ARG A 39 5.08 -2.25 -2.24
N ARG A 40 4.81 -3.29 -3.04
CA ARG A 40 5.38 -3.45 -4.39
C ARG A 40 4.86 -2.38 -5.34
N THR A 41 3.56 -2.09 -5.28
CA THR A 41 2.90 -1.04 -6.08
C THR A 41 3.57 0.31 -5.86
N LEU A 42 3.72 0.76 -4.60
CA LEU A 42 4.31 2.07 -4.28
C LEU A 42 5.82 2.18 -4.56
N ARG A 43 6.53 1.05 -4.68
CA ARG A 43 7.95 1.04 -5.08
C ARG A 43 8.14 1.06 -6.60
N SER A 44 7.08 0.83 -7.36
CA SER A 44 7.11 0.80 -8.82
C SER A 44 7.00 2.20 -9.43
N LYS A 45 7.40 2.30 -10.70
CA LYS A 45 7.15 3.47 -11.54
C LYS A 45 5.85 3.34 -12.36
N GLY A 46 5.33 2.13 -12.49
CA GLY A 46 4.14 1.87 -13.29
C GLY A 46 3.44 0.58 -12.89
N VAL A 47 2.11 0.62 -12.93
CA VAL A 47 1.22 -0.48 -12.58
C VAL A 47 0.09 -0.55 -13.60
N VAL A 48 -0.15 -1.75 -14.11
CA VAL A 48 -1.26 -2.04 -15.02
C VAL A 48 -2.24 -2.95 -14.30
N ILE A 49 -3.50 -2.54 -14.23
CA ILE A 49 -4.57 -3.30 -13.59
C ILE A 49 -5.46 -3.86 -14.68
N ARG A 50 -5.47 -5.19 -14.80
CA ARG A 50 -6.27 -5.90 -15.80
C ARG A 50 -7.51 -6.50 -15.16
N HIS A 51 -8.66 -6.18 -15.74
CA HIS A 51 -9.97 -6.64 -15.26
C HIS A 51 -11.00 -6.65 -16.40
N HIS A 52 -12.08 -7.43 -16.28
CA HIS A 52 -13.15 -7.45 -17.28
C HIS A 52 -13.87 -6.10 -17.39
N ASN A 53 -13.87 -5.32 -16.31
CA ASN A 53 -14.43 -3.98 -16.26
C ASN A 53 -13.53 -3.05 -15.43
N PRO A 54 -12.46 -2.48 -16.01
CA PRO A 54 -11.54 -1.60 -15.28
C PRO A 54 -12.19 -0.29 -14.81
N ALA A 55 -13.20 0.20 -15.53
CA ALA A 55 -13.94 1.41 -15.16
C ALA A 55 -14.66 1.28 -13.80
N ALA A 56 -15.05 0.06 -13.42
CA ALA A 56 -15.65 -0.20 -12.11
C ALA A 56 -14.65 -0.12 -10.93
N LEU A 57 -13.34 -0.09 -11.21
CA LEU A 57 -12.29 -0.11 -10.18
C LEU A 57 -11.78 1.28 -9.78
N ASP A 58 -12.29 2.35 -10.41
CA ASP A 58 -11.95 3.75 -10.12
C ASP A 58 -10.43 4.01 -10.06
N ILE A 59 -9.72 3.48 -11.07
CA ILE A 59 -8.26 3.43 -11.13
C ILE A 59 -7.65 4.84 -11.23
N ASP A 60 -8.29 5.73 -11.98
CA ASP A 60 -7.81 7.10 -12.16
C ASP A 60 -7.81 7.87 -10.83
N ASN A 61 -8.87 7.70 -10.04
CA ASN A 61 -8.97 8.31 -8.71
C ASN A 61 -7.91 7.76 -7.75
N LEU A 62 -7.56 6.47 -7.84
CA LEU A 62 -6.46 5.90 -7.07
C LEU A 62 -5.13 6.59 -7.40
N SER A 63 -4.84 6.77 -8.68
CA SER A 63 -3.61 7.46 -9.15
C SER A 63 -3.52 8.90 -8.63
N VAL A 64 -4.61 9.66 -8.74
CA VAL A 64 -4.69 11.03 -8.24
C VAL A 64 -4.45 11.08 -6.72
N LYS A 65 -5.15 10.25 -5.95
CA LYS A 65 -5.01 10.21 -4.49
C LYS A 65 -3.60 9.84 -4.02
N ILE A 66 -2.93 8.91 -4.71
CA ILE A 66 -1.55 8.56 -4.38
C ILE A 66 -0.63 9.76 -4.61
N THR A 67 -0.81 10.47 -5.72
CA THR A 67 -0.01 11.67 -6.06
C THR A 67 -0.22 12.78 -5.03
N ASP A 68 -1.45 13.00 -4.57
CA ASP A 68 -1.77 13.99 -3.54
C ASP A 68 -1.14 13.65 -2.18
N LEU A 69 -1.17 12.36 -1.80
CA LEU A 69 -0.65 11.90 -0.51
C LEU A 69 0.87 11.78 -0.48
N ALA A 70 1.47 11.37 -1.60
CA ALA A 70 2.90 11.14 -1.72
C ALA A 70 3.44 11.68 -3.05
N PRO A 71 3.63 13.02 -3.20
CA PRO A 71 4.09 13.63 -4.45
C PRO A 71 5.46 13.13 -4.93
N GLY A 72 6.29 12.58 -4.02
CA GLY A 72 7.57 11.96 -4.35
C GLY A 72 7.46 10.58 -5.00
N VAL A 73 6.27 9.97 -5.02
CA VAL A 73 5.98 8.67 -5.64
C VAL A 73 5.50 8.92 -7.08
N LEU A 74 6.40 8.75 -8.04
CA LEU A 74 6.10 8.82 -9.46
C LEU A 74 5.55 7.47 -9.94
N LEU A 75 4.24 7.27 -9.72
CA LEU A 75 3.54 6.04 -10.06
C LEU A 75 2.50 6.27 -11.17
N GLY A 76 2.72 5.69 -12.35
CA GLY A 76 1.68 5.58 -13.36
C GLY A 76 0.74 4.40 -13.06
N VAL A 77 -0.57 4.62 -13.11
CA VAL A 77 -1.57 3.54 -12.94
C VAL A 77 -2.49 3.54 -14.15
N VAL A 78 -2.64 2.39 -14.81
CA VAL A 78 -3.46 2.24 -16.02
C VAL A 78 -4.38 1.03 -15.88
N GLY A 79 -5.63 1.16 -16.33
CA GLY A 79 -6.57 0.05 -16.44
C GLY A 79 -6.59 -0.54 -17.85
N GLU A 80 -6.56 -1.88 -17.95
CA GLU A 80 -6.69 -2.61 -19.22
C GLU A 80 -7.83 -3.64 -19.13
N ILE A 81 -8.60 -3.77 -20.21
CA ILE A 81 -9.65 -4.80 -20.28
C ILE A 81 -8.99 -6.17 -20.47
N SER A 82 -9.39 -7.14 -19.66
CA SER A 82 -8.95 -8.53 -19.78
C SER A 82 -10.09 -9.50 -19.47
N ASN A 83 -10.08 -10.67 -20.12
CA ASN A 83 -11.04 -11.74 -19.88
C ASN A 83 -10.70 -12.60 -18.65
N SER A 84 -9.81 -12.13 -17.77
CA SER A 84 -9.47 -12.82 -16.53
C SER A 84 -10.68 -12.82 -15.57
N LYS A 85 -10.89 -13.96 -14.88
CA LYS A 85 -11.95 -14.10 -13.86
C LYS A 85 -11.71 -13.31 -12.57
N GLY A 86 -10.56 -12.63 -12.48
CA GLY A 86 -10.17 -11.82 -11.33
C GLY A 86 -9.42 -10.56 -11.77
N ILE A 87 -8.85 -9.87 -10.79
CA ILE A 87 -8.06 -8.65 -11.00
C ILE A 87 -6.58 -9.03 -11.03
N VAL A 88 -5.91 -8.74 -12.13
CA VAL A 88 -4.46 -8.94 -12.27
C VAL A 88 -3.79 -7.58 -12.17
N ILE A 89 -2.77 -7.48 -11.32
CA ILE A 89 -2.03 -6.25 -11.07
C ILE A 89 -0.59 -6.49 -11.50
N ASP A 90 -0.22 -5.96 -12.65
CA ASP A 90 1.13 -6.06 -13.19
C ASP A 90 1.95 -4.87 -12.76
N ILE A 91 3.16 -5.14 -12.26
CA ILE A 91 4.04 -4.12 -11.71
C ILE A 91 5.29 -4.06 -12.58
N MET A 92 5.67 -2.86 -13.03
CA MET A 92 6.90 -2.70 -13.81
C MET A 92 8.12 -3.14 -13.00
N ASN A 93 8.95 -4.02 -13.57
CA ASN A 93 10.20 -4.53 -13.00
C ASN A 93 10.05 -5.29 -11.67
N SER A 94 8.84 -5.76 -11.33
CA SER A 94 8.61 -6.54 -10.11
C SER A 94 7.44 -7.51 -10.32
N PRO A 95 7.45 -8.70 -9.70
CA PRO A 95 6.28 -9.57 -9.73
C PRO A 95 5.07 -8.89 -9.09
N GLY A 96 3.95 -8.93 -9.81
CA GLY A 96 2.69 -8.29 -9.44
C GLY A 96 1.86 -9.07 -8.42
N GLY A 97 0.54 -8.98 -8.57
CA GLY A 97 -0.42 -9.69 -7.74
C GLY A 97 -1.66 -10.13 -8.52
N VAL A 98 -2.35 -11.16 -8.02
CA VAL A 98 -3.59 -11.67 -8.57
C VAL A 98 -4.63 -11.78 -7.47
N LEU A 99 -5.76 -11.10 -7.66
CA LEU A 99 -6.95 -11.19 -6.81
C LEU A 99 -7.92 -12.13 -7.53
N SER A 100 -7.98 -13.38 -7.10
CA SER A 100 -8.80 -14.41 -7.76
C SER A 100 -8.91 -15.65 -6.87
N ASN A 101 -10.01 -16.38 -7.00
CA ASN A 101 -10.14 -17.71 -6.40
C ASN A 101 -9.28 -18.78 -7.10
N GLU A 102 -8.81 -18.51 -8.32
CA GLU A 102 -7.89 -19.38 -9.04
C GLU A 102 -6.43 -19.02 -8.68
N GLU A 103 -5.71 -19.97 -8.10
CA GLU A 103 -4.30 -19.81 -7.72
C GLU A 103 -3.42 -19.71 -8.98
N PRO A 104 -2.56 -18.68 -9.11
CA PRO A 104 -1.66 -18.55 -10.24
C PRO A 104 -0.49 -19.53 -10.13
N GLY A 105 -0.06 -20.09 -11.26
CA GLY A 105 1.08 -21.02 -11.31
C GLY A 105 2.45 -20.38 -11.04
N ASP A 106 2.57 -19.05 -11.07
CA ASP A 106 3.81 -18.33 -10.73
C ASP A 106 3.84 -18.01 -9.23
N HIS A 107 4.81 -18.57 -8.51
CA HIS A 107 5.01 -18.39 -7.06
C HIS A 107 5.71 -17.05 -6.71
N ARG A 108 6.03 -16.21 -7.69
CA ARG A 108 6.56 -14.85 -7.45
C ARG A 108 5.46 -13.82 -7.28
N VAL A 109 4.29 -14.09 -7.88
CA VAL A 109 3.11 -13.24 -7.86
C VAL A 109 2.38 -13.39 -6.53
N VAL A 110 2.01 -12.26 -5.92
CA VAL A 110 1.22 -12.26 -4.69
C VAL A 110 -0.20 -12.72 -5.00
N TRP A 111 -0.58 -13.89 -4.50
CA TRP A 111 -1.93 -14.41 -4.66
C TRP A 111 -2.81 -14.07 -3.45
N ILE A 112 -4.01 -13.56 -3.72
CA ILE A 112 -5.00 -13.21 -2.69
C ILE A 112 -6.37 -13.79 -3.10
N PRO A 113 -6.81 -14.91 -2.49
CA PRO A 113 -8.11 -15.51 -2.79
C PRO A 113 -9.26 -14.77 -2.12
N GLY A 114 -10.46 -14.87 -2.73
CA GLY A 114 -11.70 -14.34 -2.19
C GLY A 114 -12.42 -13.37 -3.12
N ASP A 115 -13.29 -12.55 -2.54
CA ASP A 115 -14.09 -11.57 -3.27
C ASP A 115 -13.22 -10.44 -3.83
N CYS A 116 -13.10 -10.37 -5.16
CA CYS A 116 -12.21 -9.45 -5.84
C CYS A 116 -12.50 -7.98 -5.49
N THR A 117 -13.78 -7.60 -5.36
CA THR A 117 -14.18 -6.23 -5.05
C THR A 117 -13.79 -5.83 -3.62
N SER A 118 -14.05 -6.69 -2.64
CA SER A 118 -13.67 -6.48 -1.25
C SER A 118 -12.14 -6.39 -1.09
N ILE A 119 -11.40 -7.31 -1.72
CA ILE A 119 -9.94 -7.31 -1.69
C ILE A 119 -9.38 -6.08 -2.39
N TRP A 120 -9.94 -5.68 -3.54
CA TRP A 120 -9.56 -4.46 -4.25
C TRP A 120 -9.71 -3.21 -3.36
N ASN A 121 -10.84 -3.06 -2.68
CA ASN A 121 -11.08 -1.94 -1.77
C ASN A 121 -10.09 -1.92 -0.59
N ARG A 122 -9.76 -3.09 -0.04
CA ARG A 122 -8.76 -3.21 1.03
C ARG A 122 -7.36 -2.92 0.54
N PHE A 123 -7.04 -3.35 -0.67
CA PHE A 123 -5.77 -3.06 -1.33
C PHE A 123 -5.59 -1.56 -1.57
N THR A 124 -6.58 -0.88 -2.15
CA THR A 124 -6.51 0.57 -2.38
C THR A 124 -6.43 1.35 -1.07
N ASP A 125 -7.23 1.01 -0.04
CA ASP A 125 -7.11 1.61 1.29
C ASP A 125 -5.71 1.41 1.89
N THR A 126 -5.13 0.21 1.74
CA THR A 126 -3.77 -0.07 2.24
C THR A 126 -2.71 0.73 1.49
N VAL A 127 -2.80 0.83 0.16
CA VAL A 127 -1.91 1.66 -0.66
C VAL A 127 -1.97 3.12 -0.21
N LEU A 128 -3.18 3.67 -0.06
CA LEU A 128 -3.36 5.06 0.36
C LEU A 128 -2.83 5.31 1.78
N ARG A 129 -3.04 4.37 2.71
CA ARG A 129 -2.49 4.48 4.07
C ARG A 129 -0.97 4.47 4.09
N LEU A 130 -0.34 3.60 3.29
CA LEU A 130 1.11 3.55 3.18
C LEU A 130 1.66 4.85 2.55
N ALA A 131 1.03 5.33 1.49
CA ALA A 131 1.39 6.61 0.86
C ALA A 131 1.26 7.78 1.85
N ALA A 132 0.16 7.88 2.58
CA ALA A 132 -0.07 8.90 3.61
C ALA A 132 0.94 8.81 4.78
N ALA A 133 1.45 7.61 5.07
CA ALA A 133 2.52 7.41 6.03
C ALA A 133 3.92 7.76 5.47
N GLY A 134 4.03 8.19 4.21
CA GLY A 134 5.28 8.55 3.57
C GLY A 134 6.09 7.36 3.05
N TYR A 135 5.51 6.17 2.94
CA TYR A 135 6.16 5.03 2.29
C TYR A 135 6.23 5.25 0.77
N PRO A 136 7.34 4.91 0.08
CA PRO A 136 8.52 4.19 0.57
C PRO A 136 9.63 5.06 1.17
N GLY A 137 9.47 6.38 1.23
CA GLY A 137 10.50 7.32 1.74
C GLY A 137 10.72 7.28 3.25
N CYS A 138 9.75 6.82 4.03
CA CYS A 138 9.84 6.65 5.48
C CYS A 138 10.20 5.21 5.87
N VAL A 139 11.34 5.02 6.54
CA VAL A 139 11.74 3.75 7.16
C VAL A 139 10.85 3.45 8.36
N GLY A 140 10.33 2.21 8.45
CA GLY A 140 9.46 1.76 9.55
C GLY A 140 7.97 2.10 9.40
N CYS A 141 7.60 2.95 8.43
CA CYS A 141 6.21 3.36 8.21
C CYS A 141 5.29 2.24 7.66
N ALA A 142 5.85 1.14 7.15
CA ALA A 142 5.09 0.01 6.61
C ALA A 142 4.90 -1.16 7.60
N GLY A 143 5.34 -1.01 8.86
CA GLY A 143 5.17 -2.00 9.91
C GLY A 143 6.12 -3.21 9.82
N PRO A 144 6.07 -4.12 10.82
CA PRO A 144 7.04 -5.22 10.96
C PRO A 144 7.05 -6.20 9.78
N ALA A 145 5.90 -6.38 9.11
CA ALA A 145 5.81 -7.24 7.93
C ALA A 145 6.64 -6.73 6.73
N ALA A 146 7.08 -5.47 6.75
CA ALA A 146 7.93 -4.89 5.71
C ALA A 146 9.43 -5.12 5.95
N GLU A 147 9.82 -5.64 7.13
CA GLU A 147 11.22 -5.88 7.51
C GLU A 147 11.73 -7.25 7.04
N VAL A 148 10.81 -8.19 6.81
CA VAL A 148 11.12 -9.56 6.38
C VAL A 148 10.79 -9.72 4.89
N PRO A 149 11.62 -10.44 4.11
CA PRO A 149 11.28 -10.80 2.75
C PRO A 149 9.95 -11.55 2.67
N TRP A 150 9.20 -11.30 1.60
CA TRP A 150 7.95 -12.00 1.34
C TRP A 150 8.19 -13.45 0.95
N ASP A 151 7.49 -14.37 1.62
CA ASP A 151 7.45 -15.78 1.29
C ASP A 151 6.04 -16.12 0.78
N GLU A 152 5.90 -16.20 -0.54
CA GLU A 152 4.62 -16.48 -1.18
C GLU A 152 4.12 -17.87 -0.81
N GLU A 153 4.97 -18.89 -0.81
CA GLU A 153 4.59 -20.28 -0.53
C GLU A 153 3.97 -20.40 0.86
N VAL A 154 4.60 -19.80 1.88
CA VAL A 154 4.07 -19.75 3.25
C VAL A 154 2.76 -18.96 3.31
N SER A 155 2.61 -17.90 2.53
CA SER A 155 1.34 -17.16 2.44
C SER A 155 0.22 -18.04 1.88
N ARG A 156 0.47 -18.75 0.76
CA ARG A 156 -0.53 -19.62 0.13
C ARG A 156 -0.97 -20.76 1.03
N GLN A 157 -0.02 -21.41 1.71
CA GLN A 157 -0.32 -22.46 2.67
C GLN A 157 -1.24 -22.01 3.81
N ARG A 158 -1.18 -20.73 4.17
CA ARG A 158 -2.01 -20.12 5.21
C ARG A 158 -3.33 -19.54 4.70
N LEU A 159 -3.45 -19.28 3.39
CA LEU A 159 -4.65 -18.76 2.72
C LEU A 159 -5.60 -19.87 2.24
N ARG A 160 -5.10 -21.11 2.12
CA ARG A 160 -5.89 -22.32 1.92
C ARG A 160 -6.63 -22.71 3.19
#